data_AF-A0AA85IWU7-F1
#
_entry.id   AF-A0AA85IWU7-F1
#
_cell.length_a   1.000
_cell.length_b   1.000
_cell.length_c   1.000
_cell.angle_alpha   90.00
_cell.angle_beta   90.00
_cell.angle_gamma   90.00
#
_symmetry.space_group_name_H-M   'P 1'
#
loop_
_entity.id
_entity.type
_entity.pdbx_description
1 polymer ?
#
loop_
_entity_poly.entity_id
_entity_poly.type
_entity_poly.pdbx_seq_one_letter_code
_entity_poly.pdbx_strand_id
1 'polypeptide(L)'
;MLIDLIARILALVPPWTRVYRIQRDIPMPLVTSGVEHGNLRELVLARMEELGATCRDVRTREVGIQEIHSRVKPYQVELIRRDYVANGGWETFLAYEDPYQDILVGLLRLRKCSPQTFRPELRVTRPTNTTASGDQCNTDPLCSIVRELHVYGSAVPVSARDPTKFQHQGFGTLLMEEAERIAKYEHGSLKIAVISGVGTRNYYRKLGYELEGPYMVKLL
;
A
#
# COMPACT_ATOMS: atom_id res chain seq x y z
N MET A 1 -10.91 -17.54 -24.94
CA MET A 1 -11.92 -17.41 -23.86
C MET A 1 -11.29 -17.00 -22.53
N LEU A 2 -10.31 -17.74 -22.00
CA LEU A 2 -9.68 -17.42 -20.71
C LEU A 2 -8.92 -16.08 -20.69
N ILE A 3 -8.10 -15.83 -21.72
CA ILE A 3 -7.34 -14.57 -21.83
C ILE A 3 -8.28 -13.37 -21.84
N ASP A 4 -9.37 -13.42 -22.62
CA ASP A 4 -10.37 -12.34 -22.70
C ASP A 4 -11.07 -12.11 -21.35
N LEU A 5 -11.39 -13.17 -20.62
CA LEU A 5 -11.97 -13.07 -19.28
C LEU A 5 -11.00 -12.39 -18.31
N ILE A 6 -9.74 -12.82 -18.27
CA ILE A 6 -8.73 -12.23 -17.37
C ILE A 6 -8.47 -10.76 -17.74
N ALA A 7 -8.41 -10.43 -19.04
CA ALA A 7 -8.25 -9.05 -19.50
C ALA A 7 -9.37 -8.13 -18.97
N ARG A 8 -10.62 -8.58 -19.04
CA ARG A 8 -11.77 -7.84 -18.47
C ARG A 8 -11.71 -7.74 -16.95
N ILE A 9 -11.25 -8.78 -16.26
CA ILE A 9 -11.07 -8.75 -14.80
C ILE A 9 -9.99 -7.73 -14.41
N LEU A 10 -8.84 -7.75 -15.08
CA LEU A 10 -7.73 -6.81 -14.80
C LEU A 10 -8.11 -5.36 -15.08
N ALA A 11 -8.96 -5.11 -16.08
CA ALA A 11 -9.50 -3.77 -16.35
C ALA A 11 -10.36 -3.22 -15.20
N LEU A 12 -10.94 -4.07 -14.35
CA LEU A 12 -11.74 -3.68 -13.18
C LEU A 12 -10.93 -3.54 -11.90
N VAL A 13 -9.64 -3.91 -11.90
CA VAL A 13 -8.81 -3.89 -10.70
C VAL A 13 -8.54 -2.44 -10.28
N PRO A 14 -8.87 -2.07 -9.02
CA PRO A 14 -8.66 -0.70 -8.58
C PRO A 14 -7.18 -0.43 -8.27
N PRO A 15 -6.74 0.84 -8.32
CA PRO A 15 -5.33 1.23 -8.25
C PRO A 15 -4.63 0.95 -6.91
N TRP A 16 -5.39 0.63 -5.85
CA TRP A 16 -4.86 0.19 -4.56
C TRP A 16 -4.71 -1.33 -4.45
N THR A 17 -4.99 -2.12 -5.49
CA THR A 17 -4.89 -3.59 -5.47
C THR A 17 -3.68 -4.09 -6.24
N ARG A 18 -2.97 -5.07 -5.69
CA ARG A 18 -1.81 -5.71 -6.33
C ARG A 18 -2.17 -7.12 -6.78
N VAL A 19 -2.04 -7.41 -8.07
CA VAL A 19 -2.20 -8.77 -8.61
C VAL A 19 -0.84 -9.47 -8.63
N TYR A 20 -0.64 -10.41 -7.70
CA TYR A 20 0.64 -11.10 -7.52
C TYR A 20 1.01 -12.01 -8.70
N ARG A 21 0.19 -13.04 -8.95
CA ARG A 21 0.43 -14.05 -9.98
C ARG A 21 -0.87 -14.37 -10.68
N ILE A 22 -0.83 -14.41 -12.02
CA ILE A 22 -1.98 -14.79 -12.85
C ILE A 22 -2.01 -16.31 -13.08
N GLN A 23 -0.84 -16.95 -13.07
CA GLN A 23 -0.65 -18.38 -13.25
C GLN A 23 0.22 -18.95 -12.13
N ARG A 24 0.17 -20.27 -11.93
CA ARG A 24 1.02 -20.99 -10.99
C ARG A 24 2.27 -21.50 -11.69
N ASP A 25 3.36 -21.68 -10.93
CA ASP A 25 4.60 -22.27 -11.41
C ASP A 25 4.44 -23.80 -11.44
N ILE A 26 3.66 -24.31 -12.39
CA ILE A 26 3.44 -25.74 -12.61
C ILE A 26 4.13 -26.12 -13.93
N PRO A 27 5.02 -27.13 -13.95
CA PRO A 27 5.63 -27.61 -15.19
C PRO A 27 4.57 -28.00 -16.21
N MET A 28 4.68 -27.46 -17.44
CA MET A 28 3.73 -27.72 -18.53
C MET A 28 3.50 -29.21 -18.85
N PRO A 29 4.51 -30.11 -18.79
CA PRO A 29 4.28 -31.54 -19.04
C PRO A 29 3.31 -32.21 -18.05
N LEU A 30 3.08 -31.61 -16.87
CA LEU A 30 2.14 -32.11 -15.87
C LEU A 30 0.71 -31.60 -16.09
N VAL A 31 0.52 -30.65 -17.01
CA VAL A 31 -0.77 -30.05 -17.32
C VAL A 31 -1.45 -30.88 -18.40
N THR A 32 -2.52 -31.58 -18.04
CA THR A 32 -3.30 -32.42 -18.96
C THR A 32 -4.28 -31.63 -19.81
N SER A 33 -4.75 -30.47 -19.34
CA SER A 33 -5.63 -29.55 -20.06
C SER A 33 -5.58 -28.15 -19.42
N GLY A 34 -5.90 -27.10 -20.19
CA GLY A 34 -6.00 -25.73 -19.69
C GLY A 34 -5.11 -24.75 -20.44
N VAL A 35 -4.33 -23.96 -19.69
CA VAL A 35 -3.42 -22.97 -20.27
C VAL A 35 -2.21 -23.69 -20.86
N GLU A 36 -1.97 -23.50 -22.15
CA GLU A 36 -0.88 -24.15 -22.90
C GLU A 36 0.44 -23.36 -22.86
N HIS A 37 0.40 -22.11 -22.38
CA HIS A 37 1.53 -21.18 -22.43
C HIS A 37 1.94 -20.70 -21.03
N GLY A 38 3.25 -20.70 -20.76
CA GLY A 38 3.81 -20.20 -19.51
C GLY A 38 3.95 -18.68 -19.42
N ASN A 39 3.38 -17.90 -20.35
CA ASN A 39 3.47 -16.43 -20.36
C ASN A 39 2.08 -15.75 -20.34
N LEU A 40 1.14 -16.29 -19.57
CA LEU A 40 -0.26 -15.83 -19.58
C LEU A 40 -0.43 -14.34 -19.29
N ARG A 41 0.41 -13.74 -18.44
CA ARG A 41 0.33 -12.29 -18.12
C ARG A 41 0.59 -11.42 -19.33
N GLU A 42 1.59 -11.75 -20.13
CA GLU A 42 1.96 -11.00 -21.33
C GLU A 42 0.83 -11.06 -22.37
N LEU A 43 0.31 -12.26 -22.61
CA LEU A 43 -0.83 -12.47 -23.52
C LEU A 43 -2.08 -11.68 -23.07
N VAL A 44 -2.34 -11.63 -21.77
CA VAL A 44 -3.46 -10.85 -21.22
C VAL A 44 -3.24 -9.34 -21.40
N LEU A 45 -2.03 -8.84 -21.14
CA LEU A 45 -1.73 -7.41 -21.31
C LEU A 45 -1.83 -6.98 -22.78
N ALA A 46 -1.31 -7.78 -23.71
CA ALA A 46 -1.46 -7.55 -25.15
C ALA A 46 -2.95 -7.55 -25.54
N ARG A 47 -3.74 -8.49 -25.03
CA ARG A 47 -5.18 -8.52 -25.27
C ARG A 47 -5.91 -7.30 -24.70
N MET A 48 -5.48 -6.77 -23.55
CA MET A 48 -6.06 -5.56 -23.00
C MET A 48 -5.78 -4.34 -23.89
N GLU A 49 -4.59 -4.25 -24.47
CA GLU A 49 -4.21 -3.19 -25.41
C GLU A 49 -5.08 -3.22 -26.67
N GLU A 50 -5.31 -4.41 -27.24
CA GLU A 50 -6.26 -4.60 -28.36
C GLU A 50 -7.69 -4.14 -28.03
N LEU A 51 -8.10 -4.26 -26.77
CA LEU A 51 -9.42 -3.85 -26.28
C LEU A 51 -9.47 -2.37 -25.86
N GLY A 52 -8.36 -1.63 -25.95
CA GLY A 52 -8.26 -0.25 -25.47
C GLY A 52 -8.40 -0.12 -23.96
N ALA A 53 -8.17 -1.19 -23.20
CA ALA A 53 -8.25 -1.20 -21.74
C ALA A 53 -6.86 -1.11 -21.11
N THR A 54 -6.75 -0.44 -19.96
CA THR A 54 -5.50 -0.31 -19.21
C THR A 54 -5.58 -1.05 -17.87
N CYS A 55 -4.49 -1.74 -17.52
CA CYS A 55 -4.37 -2.39 -16.21
C CYS A 55 -3.77 -1.39 -15.22
N ARG A 56 -4.57 -0.96 -14.23
CA ARG A 56 -4.12 0.00 -13.21
C ARG A 56 -3.74 -0.67 -11.89
N ASP A 57 -3.40 -1.95 -11.90
CA ASP A 57 -2.94 -2.64 -10.69
C ASP A 57 -1.62 -2.03 -10.18
N VAL A 58 -1.40 -2.15 -8.87
CA VAL A 58 -0.17 -1.64 -8.23
C VAL A 58 1.07 -2.15 -8.94
N ARG A 59 1.09 -3.44 -9.36
CA ARG A 59 2.26 -4.09 -9.94
C ARG A 59 2.66 -3.56 -11.32
N THR A 60 1.70 -3.27 -12.20
CA THR A 60 2.00 -2.77 -13.55
C THR A 60 2.47 -1.30 -13.50
N ARG A 61 2.06 -0.57 -12.46
CA ARG A 61 2.40 0.85 -12.27
C ARG A 61 3.72 1.08 -11.53
N GLU A 62 4.30 0.07 -10.87
CA GLU A 62 5.55 0.22 -10.09
C GLU A 62 6.68 0.77 -10.98
N VAL A 63 7.40 1.78 -10.49
CA VAL A 63 8.52 2.41 -11.23
C VAL A 63 9.54 1.39 -11.76
N GLY A 64 9.83 0.33 -11.00
CA GLY A 64 10.77 -0.71 -11.44
C GLY A 64 10.27 -1.52 -12.65
N ILE A 65 8.96 -1.77 -12.75
CA ILE A 65 8.37 -2.47 -13.90
C ILE A 65 8.31 -1.54 -15.12
N GLN A 66 7.93 -0.28 -14.90
CA GLN A 66 7.87 0.74 -15.95
C GLN A 66 9.27 1.08 -16.51
N GLU A 67 10.31 1.06 -15.68
CA GLU A 67 11.69 1.26 -16.13
C GLU A 67 12.18 0.07 -16.98
N ILE A 68 11.85 -1.17 -16.61
CA ILE A 68 12.25 -2.37 -17.37
C ILE A 68 11.49 -2.47 -18.69
N HIS A 69 10.17 -2.28 -18.68
CA HIS A 69 9.33 -2.50 -19.86
C HIS A 69 9.28 -1.29 -20.80
N SER A 70 9.22 -0.08 -20.25
CA SER A 70 8.91 1.14 -21.02
C SER A 70 10.04 2.18 -20.95
N ARG A 71 11.08 1.96 -20.14
CA ARG A 71 12.22 2.88 -19.93
C ARG A 71 11.80 4.30 -19.52
N VAL A 72 10.64 4.42 -18.88
CA VAL A 72 10.08 5.71 -18.43
C VAL A 72 10.54 5.99 -17.01
N LYS A 73 10.94 7.24 -16.75
CA LYS A 73 11.24 7.74 -15.41
C LYS A 73 10.19 8.77 -15.01
N PRO A 74 9.72 8.75 -13.75
CA PRO A 74 8.75 9.72 -13.28
C PRO A 74 9.36 11.12 -13.35
N TYR A 75 8.59 12.08 -13.86
CA TYR A 75 9.01 13.48 -13.98
C TYR A 75 8.33 14.35 -12.92
N GLN A 76 7.01 14.21 -12.78
CA GLN A 76 6.20 14.99 -11.86
C GLN A 76 5.49 14.05 -10.88
N VAL A 77 6.02 13.96 -9.67
CA VAL A 77 5.48 13.08 -8.63
C VAL A 77 4.57 13.87 -7.70
N GLU A 78 3.32 13.43 -7.58
CA GLU A 78 2.29 14.04 -6.76
C GLU A 78 1.80 13.07 -5.69
N LEU A 79 1.33 13.61 -4.55
CA LEU A 79 0.69 12.83 -3.51
C LEU A 79 -0.79 12.63 -3.88
N ILE A 80 -1.18 11.39 -4.12
CA ILE A 80 -2.55 11.01 -4.43
C ILE A 80 -3.15 10.21 -3.27
N ARG A 81 -4.35 10.61 -2.86
CA ARG A 81 -5.14 9.94 -1.83
C ARG A 81 -6.39 9.30 -2.43
N ARG A 82 -6.68 8.06 -2.03
CA ARG A 82 -7.91 7.34 -2.39
C ARG A 82 -8.50 6.68 -1.15
N ASP A 83 -9.70 7.08 -0.79
CA ASP A 83 -10.43 6.53 0.36
C ASP A 83 -11.47 5.50 -0.10
N TYR A 84 -11.60 4.41 0.66
CA TYR A 84 -12.62 3.40 0.42
C TYR A 84 -13.02 2.70 1.72
N VAL A 85 -14.25 2.17 1.74
CA VAL A 85 -14.76 1.39 2.87
C VAL A 85 -14.46 -0.08 2.63
N ALA A 86 -13.83 -0.73 3.61
CA ALA A 86 -13.55 -2.16 3.58
C ALA A 86 -13.87 -2.82 4.92
N ASN A 87 -14.80 -3.78 4.90
CA ASN A 87 -15.21 -4.60 6.05
C ASN A 87 -15.51 -3.74 7.30
N GLY A 88 -16.35 -2.70 7.12
CA GLY A 88 -16.77 -1.81 8.21
C GLY A 88 -15.69 -0.86 8.73
N GLY A 89 -14.55 -0.73 8.05
CA GLY A 89 -13.52 0.26 8.37
C GLY A 89 -13.23 1.20 7.21
N TRP A 90 -12.69 2.36 7.54
CA TRP A 90 -12.19 3.35 6.59
C TRP A 90 -10.74 3.03 6.25
N GLU A 91 -10.48 2.73 4.98
CA GLU A 91 -9.14 2.58 4.42
C GLU A 91 -8.79 3.83 3.60
N THR A 92 -7.58 4.33 3.82
CA THR A 92 -6.97 5.42 3.06
C THR A 92 -5.73 4.86 2.38
N PHE A 93 -5.73 4.89 1.05
CA PHE A 93 -4.57 4.59 0.23
C PHE A 93 -3.88 5.89 -0.16
N LEU A 94 -2.70 6.12 0.40
CA LEU A 94 -1.82 7.23 0.04
C LEU A 94 -0.76 6.70 -0.92
N ALA A 95 -0.48 7.45 -1.97
CA ALA A 95 0.56 7.06 -2.91
C ALA A 95 1.25 8.29 -3.51
N TYR A 96 2.55 8.17 -3.71
CA TYR A 96 3.28 9.07 -4.58
C TYR A 96 3.28 8.48 -5.98
N GLU A 97 2.64 9.17 -6.91
CA GLU A 97 2.41 8.72 -8.28
C GLU A 97 2.71 9.86 -9.26
N ASP A 98 3.16 9.52 -10.48
CA ASP A 98 3.13 10.43 -11.62
C ASP A 98 1.78 10.25 -12.33
N PRO A 99 0.84 11.21 -12.23
CA PRO A 99 -0.51 11.06 -12.77
C PRO A 99 -0.54 11.08 -14.30
N TYR A 100 0.46 11.67 -14.95
CA TYR A 100 0.53 11.76 -16.41
C TYR A 100 1.06 10.47 -17.03
N GLN A 101 2.04 9.84 -16.37
CA GLN A 101 2.66 8.61 -16.84
C GLN A 101 2.08 7.34 -16.17
N ASP A 102 1.17 7.51 -15.21
CA ASP A 102 0.56 6.46 -14.39
C ASP A 102 1.58 5.58 -13.63
N ILE A 103 2.69 6.19 -13.18
CA ILE A 103 3.79 5.51 -12.49
C ILE A 103 3.65 5.65 -10.97
N LEU A 104 3.81 4.56 -10.25
CA LEU A 104 3.76 4.49 -8.79
C LEU A 104 5.18 4.42 -8.20
N VAL A 105 5.50 5.39 -7.35
CA VAL A 105 6.82 5.53 -6.68
C VAL A 105 6.77 4.97 -5.27
N GLY A 106 5.70 5.21 -4.53
CA GLY A 106 5.53 4.67 -3.19
C GLY A 106 4.07 4.68 -2.77
N LEU A 107 3.72 3.80 -1.83
CA LEU A 107 2.37 3.64 -1.31
C LEU A 107 2.39 3.47 0.21
N LEU A 108 1.30 3.87 0.84
CA LEU A 108 0.98 3.62 2.24
C LEU A 108 -0.50 3.26 2.36
N ARG A 109 -0.78 2.24 3.18
CA ARG A 109 -2.15 1.84 3.55
C ARG A 109 -2.42 2.20 4.99
N LEU A 110 -3.31 3.16 5.20
CA LEU A 110 -3.78 3.60 6.52
C LEU A 110 -5.21 3.09 6.72
N ARG A 111 -5.51 2.57 7.91
CA ARG A 111 -6.86 2.15 8.30
C ARG A 111 -7.24 2.77 9.64
N LYS A 112 -8.44 3.31 9.75
CA LYS A 112 -9.04 3.64 11.06
C LYS A 112 -9.49 2.36 11.76
N CYS A 113 -9.06 2.13 12.99
CA CYS A 113 -9.49 0.96 13.75
C CYS A 113 -11.00 1.02 14.01
N SER A 114 -11.70 -0.11 13.84
CA SER A 114 -13.13 -0.21 14.12
C SER A 114 -13.38 -0.68 15.56
N PRO A 115 -14.61 -0.53 16.11
CA PRO A 115 -14.94 -1.02 17.46
C PRO A 115 -14.71 -2.52 17.67
N GLN A 116 -14.72 -3.33 16.60
CA GLN A 116 -14.43 -4.77 16.66
C GLN A 116 -12.93 -5.09 16.87
N THR A 117 -12.06 -4.09 16.99
CA THR A 117 -10.63 -4.29 17.20
C THR A 117 -10.36 -4.91 18.58
N PHE A 118 -9.85 -6.14 18.59
CA PHE A 118 -9.64 -6.93 19.82
C PHE A 118 -8.24 -6.79 20.43
N ARG A 119 -7.25 -6.32 19.66
CA ARG A 119 -5.86 -6.19 20.12
C ARG A 119 -5.77 -5.05 21.15
N PRO A 120 -5.28 -5.31 22.38
CA PRO A 120 -5.23 -4.30 23.43
C PRO A 120 -4.31 -3.13 23.05
N GLU A 121 -3.23 -3.40 22.32
CA GLU A 121 -2.26 -2.38 21.89
C GLU A 121 -2.88 -1.35 20.93
N LEU A 122 -4.00 -1.70 20.28
CA LEU A 122 -4.70 -0.83 19.32
C LEU A 122 -5.93 -0.16 19.94
N ARG A 123 -6.23 -0.38 21.22
CA ARG A 123 -7.36 0.23 21.92
C ARG A 123 -6.86 1.35 22.81
N VAL A 124 -7.17 2.59 22.43
CA VAL A 124 -6.88 3.78 23.24
C VAL A 124 -8.19 4.45 23.61
N THR A 125 -8.39 4.66 24.91
CA THR A 125 -9.55 5.37 25.44
C THR A 125 -9.11 6.75 25.94
N ARG A 126 -9.94 7.78 25.72
CA ARG A 126 -9.74 9.07 26.41
C ARG A 126 -9.89 8.85 27.93
N PRO A 127 -9.07 9.50 28.77
CA PRO A 127 -9.36 9.57 30.19
C PRO A 127 -10.65 10.36 30.37
N THR A 128 -11.77 9.67 30.57
CA THR A 128 -13.03 10.30 30.98
C THR A 128 -13.04 10.43 32.49
N ASN A 129 -13.26 11.63 33.00
CA ASN A 129 -13.38 11.92 34.44
C ASN A 129 -14.67 11.34 35.07
N THR A 130 -15.43 10.53 34.33
CA THR A 130 -16.61 9.81 34.79
C THR A 130 -16.23 8.38 35.14
N THR A 131 -16.09 8.15 36.45
CA THR A 131 -16.26 6.84 37.06
C THR A 131 -17.63 6.26 36.68
N ALA A 132 -17.68 4.93 36.55
CA ALA A 132 -18.87 4.09 36.43
C ALA A 132 -19.45 3.87 35.02
N SER A 133 -19.02 2.77 34.38
CA SER A 133 -19.90 1.66 33.97
C SER A 133 -19.07 0.62 33.22
N GLY A 134 -19.14 -0.65 33.62
CA GLY A 134 -18.34 -1.77 33.11
C GLY A 134 -18.57 -2.19 31.65
N ASP A 135 -19.03 -1.29 30.78
CA ASP A 135 -19.14 -1.52 29.34
C ASP A 135 -17.81 -1.24 28.64
N GLN A 136 -16.86 -2.17 28.80
CA GLN A 136 -15.59 -2.15 28.07
C GLN A 136 -15.76 -2.43 26.55
N CYS A 137 -16.99 -2.66 26.06
CA CYS A 137 -17.22 -3.35 24.79
C CYS A 137 -17.47 -2.46 23.56
N ASN A 138 -17.74 -1.15 23.68
CA ASN A 138 -18.21 -0.36 22.52
C ASN A 138 -17.57 1.02 22.31
N THR A 139 -16.42 1.29 22.90
CA THR A 139 -15.71 2.56 22.68
C THR A 139 -14.84 2.48 21.42
N ASP A 140 -14.90 3.50 20.56
CA ASP A 140 -14.02 3.65 19.40
C ASP A 140 -12.56 3.61 19.89
N PRO A 141 -11.70 2.72 19.37
CA PRO A 141 -10.33 2.54 19.84
C PRO A 141 -9.40 3.76 19.68
N LEU A 142 -9.88 4.88 19.11
CA LEU A 142 -9.14 6.13 18.87
C LEU A 142 -7.71 5.89 18.34
N CYS A 143 -7.57 4.89 17.48
CA CYS A 143 -6.29 4.46 16.94
C CYS A 143 -6.40 4.23 15.44
N SER A 144 -5.32 4.58 14.73
CA SER A 144 -5.16 4.30 13.31
C SER A 144 -3.98 3.36 13.09
N ILE A 145 -4.09 2.49 12.10
CA ILE A 145 -3.06 1.50 11.79
C ILE A 145 -2.53 1.67 10.38
N VAL A 146 -1.21 1.83 10.26
CA VAL A 146 -0.47 1.71 9.01
C VAL A 146 -0.21 0.23 8.77
N ARG A 147 -0.86 -0.32 7.75
CA ARG A 147 -0.81 -1.75 7.42
C ARG A 147 0.36 -2.10 6.52
N GLU A 148 0.74 -1.16 5.68
CA GLU A 148 1.81 -1.31 4.69
C GLU A 148 2.38 0.07 4.40
N LEU A 149 3.71 0.16 4.37
CA LEU A 149 4.47 1.24 3.76
C LEU A 149 5.43 0.58 2.79
N HIS A 150 5.38 0.97 1.52
CA HIS A 150 6.25 0.45 0.50
C HIS A 150 6.72 1.57 -0.42
N VAL A 151 8.03 1.81 -0.46
CA VAL A 151 8.64 2.75 -1.39
C VAL A 151 9.42 1.93 -2.40
N TYR A 152 9.05 2.05 -3.67
CA TYR A 152 9.78 1.41 -4.75
C TYR A 152 11.07 2.21 -4.96
N GLY A 153 12.21 1.58 -4.67
CA GLY A 153 13.50 2.16 -5.04
C GLY A 153 13.61 2.23 -6.55
N SER A 154 14.25 3.28 -7.07
CA SER A 154 14.85 3.15 -8.40
C SER A 154 15.97 2.11 -8.29
N ALA A 155 16.03 1.19 -9.24
CA ALA A 155 17.20 0.35 -9.45
C ALA A 155 18.35 1.22 -10.01
N VAL A 156 18.74 2.29 -9.32
CA VAL A 156 19.98 3.00 -9.65
C VAL A 156 21.13 2.19 -9.07
N PRO A 157 22.14 1.80 -9.88
CA PRO A 157 23.38 1.25 -9.36
C PRO A 157 23.92 2.15 -8.25
N VAL A 158 24.36 1.54 -7.16
CA VAL A 158 24.93 2.20 -5.97
C VAL A 158 26.11 3.14 -6.32
N SER A 159 26.67 3.04 -7.53
CA SER A 159 27.81 3.79 -8.05
C SER A 159 27.52 5.20 -8.60
N ALA A 160 26.26 5.63 -8.74
CA ALA A 160 25.93 6.98 -9.24
C ALA A 160 25.25 7.84 -8.16
N ARG A 161 25.98 8.13 -7.09
CA ARG A 161 25.57 9.10 -6.07
C ARG A 161 25.75 10.52 -6.60
N ASP A 162 24.75 11.00 -7.34
CA ASP A 162 24.64 12.41 -7.70
C ASP A 162 24.00 13.20 -6.55
N PRO A 163 24.72 14.11 -5.88
CA PRO A 163 24.21 14.93 -4.79
C PRO A 163 23.19 15.99 -5.25
N THR A 164 22.88 16.09 -6.55
CA THR A 164 21.82 16.94 -7.11
C THR A 164 20.48 16.20 -7.27
N LYS A 165 20.47 14.86 -7.15
CA LYS A 165 19.25 14.01 -7.21
C LYS A 165 18.63 13.78 -5.82
N PHE A 166 18.56 14.82 -5.00
CA PHE A 166 17.93 14.81 -3.67
C PHE A 166 16.43 14.44 -3.70
N GLN A 167 15.80 14.37 -4.88
CA GLN A 167 14.36 14.14 -5.06
C GLN A 167 13.84 12.75 -4.69
N HIS A 168 14.70 11.76 -4.40
CA HIS A 168 14.25 10.37 -4.14
C HIS A 168 14.44 9.88 -2.70
N GLN A 169 15.00 10.70 -1.80
CA GLN A 169 15.24 10.31 -0.41
C GLN A 169 14.24 11.01 0.52
N GLY A 170 13.04 10.45 0.63
CA GLY A 170 12.07 11.00 1.59
C GLY A 170 10.62 10.54 1.45
N PHE A 171 10.23 9.91 0.33
CA PHE A 171 8.82 9.53 0.11
C PHE A 171 8.23 8.70 1.25
N GLY A 172 9.02 7.79 1.85
CA GLY A 172 8.56 7.03 3.01
C GLY A 172 8.24 7.92 4.22
N THR A 173 9.11 8.88 4.53
CA THR A 173 8.91 9.82 5.62
C THR A 173 7.72 10.74 5.35
N LEU A 174 7.60 11.27 4.12
CA LEU A 174 6.49 12.13 3.72
C LEU A 174 5.14 11.40 3.77
N LEU A 175 5.09 10.14 3.32
CA LEU A 175 3.89 9.30 3.44
C LEU A 175 3.50 9.08 4.90
N MET A 176 4.47 8.84 5.77
CA MET A 176 4.23 8.67 7.21
C MET A 176 3.74 9.97 7.85
N GLU A 177 4.31 11.11 7.50
CA GLU A 177 3.88 12.42 8.00
C GLU A 177 2.44 12.74 7.60
N GLU A 178 2.07 12.48 6.34
CA GLU A 178 0.68 12.65 5.90
C GLU A 178 -0.25 11.64 6.58
N ALA A 179 0.18 10.40 6.79
CA ALA A 179 -0.61 9.40 7.51
C ALA A 179 -0.86 9.81 8.98
N GLU A 180 0.14 10.39 9.65
CA GLU A 180 0.02 10.94 11.00
C GLU A 180 -0.96 12.13 11.02
N ARG A 181 -0.88 13.02 10.04
CA ARG A 181 -1.82 14.15 9.89
C ARG A 181 -3.26 13.67 9.74
N ILE A 182 -3.53 12.74 8.82
CA ILE A 182 -4.86 12.17 8.59
C ILE A 182 -5.37 11.44 9.84
N ALA A 183 -4.52 10.62 10.46
CA ALA A 183 -4.87 9.91 11.68
C ALA A 183 -5.27 10.85 12.83
N LYS A 184 -4.55 11.96 12.99
CA LYS A 184 -4.81 12.94 14.06
C LYS A 184 -6.06 13.77 13.78
N TYR A 185 -6.14 14.41 12.62
CA TYR A 185 -7.15 15.43 12.34
C TYR A 185 -8.44 14.87 11.75
N GLU A 186 -8.38 13.80 10.97
CA GLU A 186 -9.54 13.26 10.26
C GLU A 186 -10.09 12.01 10.94
N HIS A 187 -9.23 11.09 11.36
CA HIS A 187 -9.68 9.92 12.12
C HIS A 187 -9.93 10.23 13.60
N GLY A 188 -9.42 11.35 14.11
CA GLY A 188 -9.49 11.71 15.54
C GLY A 188 -8.74 10.73 16.44
N SER A 189 -7.72 10.06 15.92
CA SER A 189 -6.92 9.08 16.65
C SER A 189 -5.92 9.76 17.57
N LEU A 190 -5.69 9.16 18.74
CA LEU A 190 -4.67 9.57 19.72
C LEU A 190 -3.36 8.80 19.53
N LYS A 191 -3.42 7.66 18.85
CA LYS A 191 -2.29 6.77 18.62
C LYS A 191 -2.29 6.25 17.19
N ILE A 192 -1.11 6.20 16.58
CA ILE A 192 -0.88 5.50 15.32
C ILE A 192 -0.01 4.28 15.57
N ALA A 193 -0.36 3.16 14.95
CA ALA A 193 0.37 1.91 15.05
C ALA A 193 0.82 1.45 13.65
N VAL A 194 1.99 0.82 13.54
CA VAL A 194 2.55 0.34 12.29
C VAL A 194 2.83 -1.15 12.38
N ILE A 195 2.33 -1.90 11.40
CA ILE A 195 2.72 -3.30 11.19
C ILE A 195 4.10 -3.30 10.53
N SER A 196 5.14 -3.54 11.32
CA SER A 196 6.52 -3.52 10.84
C SER A 196 7.18 -4.88 10.92
N GLY A 197 7.92 -5.25 9.86
CA GLY A 197 8.83 -6.39 9.92
C GLY A 197 10.00 -6.11 10.85
N VAL A 198 10.53 -7.14 11.51
CA VAL A 198 11.61 -7.01 12.52
C VAL A 198 12.80 -6.18 12.01
N GLY A 199 13.22 -6.41 10.76
CA GLY A 199 14.34 -5.67 10.13
C GLY A 199 14.06 -4.19 9.83
N THR A 200 12.79 -3.77 9.82
CA THR A 200 12.38 -2.38 9.52
C THR A 200 12.10 -1.54 10.76
N ARG A 201 12.10 -2.12 11.96
CA ARG A 201 11.79 -1.40 13.22
C ARG A 201 12.72 -0.20 13.47
N ASN A 202 14.01 -0.33 13.13
CA ASN A 202 14.97 0.76 13.28
C ASN A 202 14.64 1.98 12.41
N TYR A 203 13.97 1.79 11.26
CA TYR A 203 13.51 2.90 10.44
C TYR A 203 12.44 3.71 11.19
N TYR A 204 11.42 3.03 11.74
CA TYR A 204 10.35 3.69 12.50
C TYR A 204 10.85 4.33 13.81
N ARG A 205 11.86 3.74 14.47
CA ARG A 205 12.49 4.37 15.65
C ARG A 205 13.07 5.76 15.35
N LYS A 206 13.66 5.95 14.17
CA LYS A 206 14.17 7.26 13.74
C LYS A 206 13.05 8.29 13.54
N LEU A 207 11.82 7.84 13.27
CA LEU A 207 10.62 8.68 13.15
C LEU A 207 9.91 8.92 14.49
N GLY A 208 10.49 8.46 15.61
CA GLY A 208 9.94 8.62 16.95
C GLY A 208 8.92 7.54 17.36
N TYR A 209 8.89 6.40 16.66
CA TYR A 209 8.05 5.27 17.06
C TYR A 209 8.75 4.38 18.08
N GLU A 210 7.98 3.85 19.01
CA GLU A 210 8.41 2.91 20.03
C GLU A 210 7.78 1.53 19.81
N LEU A 211 8.37 0.49 20.38
CA LEU A 211 7.84 -0.87 20.22
C LEU A 211 6.80 -1.15 21.32
N GLU A 212 5.56 -1.42 20.94
CA GLU A 212 4.47 -1.84 21.83
C GLU A 212 3.89 -3.16 21.31
N GLY A 213 4.20 -4.26 22.00
CA GLY A 213 3.83 -5.60 21.55
C GLY A 213 4.40 -5.92 20.15
N PRO A 214 3.58 -6.32 19.17
CA PRO A 214 4.04 -6.59 17.80
C PRO A 214 4.13 -5.33 16.92
N TYR A 215 3.65 -4.17 17.39
CA TYR A 215 3.53 -2.94 16.59
C TYR A 215 4.62 -1.92 16.92
N MET A 216 4.94 -1.07 15.96
CA MET A 216 5.64 0.19 16.24
C MET A 216 4.58 1.27 16.42
N VAL A 217 4.55 1.95 17.56
CA VAL A 217 3.50 2.91 17.92
C VAL A 217 4.07 4.30 18.14
N LYS A 218 3.23 5.31 17.93
CA LYS A 218 3.52 6.70 18.24
C LYS A 218 2.23 7.39 18.69
N LEU A 219 2.32 8.20 19.74
CA LEU A 219 1.23 9.07 20.18
C LEU A 219 1.19 10.32 19.29
N LEU A 220 -0.01 10.73 18.88
CA LEU A 220 -0.26 11.80 17.90
C LEU A 220 -0.52 13.16 18.53
#